data_AF-A0A0R3JQW4-F1
#
_entry.id   AF-A0A0R3JQW4-F1
#
_cell.length_a   1.000
_cell.length_b   1.000
_cell.length_c   1.000
_cell.angle_alpha   90.00
_cell.angle_beta   90.00
_cell.angle_gamma   90.00
#
_symmetry.space_group_name_H-M   'P 1'
#
loop_
_entity.id
_entity.type
_entity.pdbx_description
1 polymer ?
#
loop_
_entity_poly.entity_id
_entity_poly.type
_entity_poly.pdbx_seq_one_letter_code
_entity_poly.pdbx_strand_id
1 'polypeptide(L)'
;MKRIISIILTFFQALSVIAALTLQYLANKKMGVARFLIFYKSEFSKSLFSPIYLKLYVIIAIIIFIILILLTITKLKNKALMLLILNSTSLILLTNKPFLNLKAGYFILISLALAEIIEIIKLGINFPKN
;
A
#
# COMPACT_ATOMS: atom_id res chain seq x y z
N MET A 1 -6.35 -26.00 1.28
CA MET A 1 -5.86 -24.97 2.22
C MET A 1 -5.30 -23.72 1.54
N LYS A 2 -4.28 -23.79 0.67
CA LYS A 2 -3.65 -22.61 0.03
C LYS A 2 -4.64 -21.62 -0.63
N ARG A 3 -5.67 -22.13 -1.30
CA ARG A 3 -6.74 -21.31 -1.92
C ARG A 3 -7.60 -20.58 -0.89
N ILE A 4 -7.98 -21.25 0.20
CA ILE A 4 -8.78 -20.65 1.29
C ILE A 4 -7.98 -19.54 1.98
N ILE A 5 -6.70 -19.80 2.27
CA ILE A 5 -5.78 -18.81 2.85
C ILE A 5 -5.66 -17.59 1.91
N SER A 6 -5.50 -17.82 0.60
CA SER A 6 -5.42 -16.74 -0.38
C SER A 6 -6.70 -15.90 -0.43
N ILE A 7 -7.88 -16.51 -0.30
CA ILE A 7 -9.18 -15.82 -0.25
C ILE A 7 -9.28 -14.95 1.02
N ILE A 8 -8.94 -15.51 2.18
CA ILE A 8 -8.95 -14.78 3.46
C ILE A 8 -8.01 -13.57 3.39
N LEU A 9 -6.80 -13.77 2.85
CA LEU A 9 -5.83 -12.69 2.66
C LEU A 9 -6.36 -11.59 1.72
N THR A 10 -7.01 -11.96 0.61
CA THR A 10 -7.66 -10.98 -0.29
C THR A 10 -8.79 -10.23 0.40
N PHE A 11 -9.55 -10.88 1.28
CA PHE A 11 -10.59 -10.23 2.07
C PHE A 11 -10.01 -9.18 3.03
N PHE A 12 -8.93 -9.50 3.75
CA PHE A 12 -8.23 -8.52 4.60
C PHE A 12 -7.65 -7.34 3.81
N GLN A 13 -7.10 -7.62 2.63
CA GLN A 13 -6.61 -6.58 1.72
C GLN A 13 -7.73 -5.64 1.24
N ALA A 14 -8.91 -6.18 0.92
CA ALA A 14 -10.06 -5.35 0.55
C ALA A 14 -10.55 -4.51 1.74
N LEU A 15 -10.63 -5.09 2.93
CA LEU A 15 -11.04 -4.39 4.15
C LEU A 15 -10.13 -3.22 4.49
N SER A 16 -8.80 -3.38 4.38
CA SER A 16 -7.86 -2.28 4.69
C SER A 16 -8.06 -1.09 3.76
N VAL A 17 -8.19 -1.34 2.44
CA VAL A 17 -8.44 -0.30 1.44
C VAL A 17 -9.79 0.38 1.67
N ILE A 18 -10.85 -0.40 1.91
CA ILE A 18 -12.19 0.14 2.18
C ILE A 18 -12.17 1.02 3.45
N ALA A 19 -11.48 0.59 4.51
CA ALA A 19 -11.36 1.36 5.74
C ALA A 19 -10.68 2.72 5.48
N ALA A 20 -9.56 2.74 4.74
CA ALA A 20 -8.86 3.98 4.42
C ALA A 20 -9.69 4.93 3.55
N LEU A 21 -10.40 4.41 2.55
CA LEU A 21 -11.31 5.22 1.72
C LEU A 21 -12.49 5.76 2.52
N THR A 22 -13.06 4.95 3.41
CA THR A 22 -14.15 5.35 4.30
C THR A 22 -13.71 6.47 5.24
N LEU A 23 -12.50 6.37 5.80
CA LEU A 23 -11.91 7.45 6.61
C LEU A 23 -11.81 8.75 5.82
N GLN A 24 -11.31 8.70 4.58
CA GLN A 24 -11.22 9.89 3.72
C GLN A 24 -12.60 10.50 3.43
N TYR A 25 -13.61 9.67 3.14
CA TYR A 25 -14.98 10.12 2.92
C TYR A 25 -15.58 10.77 4.18
N LEU A 26 -15.44 10.11 5.33
CA LEU A 26 -15.93 10.61 6.61
C LEU A 26 -15.19 11.88 7.05
N ALA A 27 -13.93 12.07 6.66
CA ALA A 27 -13.17 13.29 6.92
C ALA A 27 -13.80 14.54 6.28
N ASN A 28 -14.61 14.37 5.23
CA ASN A 28 -15.32 15.44 4.55
C ASN A 28 -16.73 15.66 5.13
N LYS A 29 -17.31 14.63 5.77
CA LYS A 29 -18.68 14.69 6.31
C LYS A 29 -18.78 14.88 7.82
N LYS A 30 -17.80 14.38 8.58
CA LYS A 30 -17.80 14.36 10.05
C LYS A 30 -16.58 15.08 10.58
N MET A 31 -16.82 16.21 11.23
CA MET A 31 -15.77 17.07 11.78
C MET A 31 -14.90 16.37 12.85
N GLY A 32 -15.48 15.47 13.65
CA GLY A 32 -14.72 14.65 14.61
C GLY A 32 -13.68 13.76 13.93
N VAL A 33 -14.06 13.09 12.84
CA VAL A 33 -13.13 12.25 12.04
C VAL A 33 -12.08 13.13 11.36
N ALA A 34 -12.45 14.30 10.86
CA ALA A 34 -11.49 15.24 10.29
C ALA A 34 -10.43 15.67 11.31
N ARG A 35 -10.83 16.05 12.53
CA ARG A 35 -9.91 16.43 13.62
C ARG A 35 -8.98 15.27 13.99
N PHE A 36 -9.54 14.07 14.15
CA PHE A 36 -8.78 12.84 14.41
C PHE A 36 -7.69 12.64 13.33
N LEU A 37 -8.08 12.69 12.06
CA LEU A 37 -7.15 12.47 10.95
C LEU A 37 -6.09 13.58 10.85
N ILE A 38 -6.44 14.83 11.11
CA ILE A 38 -5.47 15.94 11.13
C ILE A 38 -4.43 15.74 12.23
N PHE A 39 -4.86 15.33 13.43
CA PHE A 39 -3.96 15.03 14.54
C PHE A 39 -2.98 13.91 14.17
N TYR A 40 -3.49 12.75 13.70
CA TYR A 40 -2.63 11.64 13.29
C TYR A 40 -1.76 11.95 12.08
N LYS A 41 -2.24 12.78 11.15
CA LYS A 41 -1.43 13.26 10.03
C LYS A 41 -0.23 14.07 10.52
N SER A 42 -0.42 14.96 11.50
CA SER A 42 0.67 15.69 12.14
C SER A 42 1.67 14.73 12.78
N GLU A 43 1.20 13.80 13.60
CA GLU A 43 2.07 12.81 14.27
C GLU A 43 2.85 11.94 13.28
N PHE A 44 2.19 11.44 12.24
CA PHE A 44 2.83 10.67 11.17
C PHE A 44 3.85 11.48 10.40
N SER A 45 3.55 12.74 10.06
CA SER A 45 4.49 13.61 9.34
C SER A 45 5.76 13.94 10.13
N LYS A 46 5.69 13.89 11.47
CA LYS A 46 6.84 14.09 12.36
C LYS A 46 7.63 12.80 12.62
N SER A 47 6.98 11.65 12.46
CA SER A 47 7.54 10.32 12.75
C SER A 47 7.73 9.51 11.48
N LEU A 48 6.87 8.51 11.23
CA LEU A 48 6.98 7.49 10.19
C LEU A 48 7.01 8.07 8.76
N PHE A 49 6.38 9.21 8.53
CA PHE A 49 6.31 9.88 7.24
C PHE A 49 7.07 11.21 7.24
N SER A 50 8.16 11.29 8.00
CA SER A 50 9.09 12.42 7.91
C SER A 50 9.62 12.59 6.48
N PRO A 51 10.05 13.79 6.07
CA PRO A 51 10.58 14.02 4.73
C PRO A 51 11.76 13.10 4.37
N ILE A 52 12.55 12.70 5.36
CA ILE A 52 13.69 11.78 5.19
C ILE A 52 13.17 10.36 4.92
N TYR A 53 12.22 9.87 5.72
CA TYR A 53 11.65 8.53 5.52
C TYR A 53 10.85 8.42 4.23
N LEU A 54 10.10 9.45 3.84
CA LEU A 54 9.40 9.48 2.55
C LEU A 54 10.36 9.31 1.37
N LYS A 55 11.51 9.99 1.39
CA LYS A 55 12.55 9.81 0.35
C LYS A 55 13.10 8.38 0.35
N LEU A 56 13.36 7.81 1.52
CA LEU A 56 13.80 6.42 1.65
C LEU A 56 12.75 5.44 1.10
N TYR A 57 11.47 5.64 1.40
CA TYR A 57 10.38 4.80 0.89
C TYR A 57 10.26 4.86 -0.63
N VAL A 58 10.45 6.03 -1.25
CA VAL A 58 10.50 6.16 -2.71
C VAL A 58 11.66 5.36 -3.29
N ILE A 59 12.86 5.47 -2.71
CA ILE A 59 14.05 4.72 -3.17
C ILE A 59 13.80 3.21 -3.06
N ILE A 60 13.28 2.75 -1.92
CA ILE A 60 12.95 1.34 -1.69
C ILE A 60 11.90 0.86 -2.71
N ALA A 61 10.86 1.66 -2.95
CA ALA A 61 9.82 1.31 -3.91
C ALA A 61 10.37 1.23 -5.34
N ILE A 62 11.29 2.12 -5.75
CA ILE A 62 11.97 2.03 -7.05
C ILE A 62 12.78 0.74 -7.16
N ILE A 63 13.53 0.36 -6.11
CA ILE A 63 14.32 -0.88 -6.10
C ILE A 63 13.40 -2.09 -6.26
N ILE A 64 12.31 -2.15 -5.50
CA ILE A 64 11.30 -3.22 -5.60
C ILE A 64 10.69 -3.26 -6.99
N PHE A 65 10.36 -2.10 -7.58
CA PHE A 65 9.80 -2.00 -8.92
C PHE A 65 10.72 -2.64 -9.98
N ILE A 66 12.01 -2.34 -9.94
CA ILE A 66 13.02 -2.92 -10.85
C ILE A 66 13.08 -4.45 -10.68
N ILE A 67 13.10 -4.95 -9.44
CA ILE A 67 13.11 -6.39 -9.15
C ILE A 67 11.85 -7.06 -9.72
N LEU A 68 10.67 -6.44 -9.54
CA LEU A 68 9.41 -6.97 -10.05
C LEU A 68 9.37 -7.03 -11.57
N ILE A 69 9.94 -6.04 -12.26
CA ILE A 69 10.10 -6.08 -13.73
C ILE A 69 10.97 -7.27 -14.16
N LEU A 70 12.10 -7.50 -13.49
CA LEU A 70 12.96 -8.63 -13.82
C LEU A 70 12.24 -9.98 -13.59
N LEU A 71 11.41 -10.08 -12.55
CA LEU A 71 10.63 -11.30 -12.25
C LEU A 71 9.48 -11.56 -13.24
N THR A 72 8.83 -10.51 -13.76
CA THR A 72 7.78 -10.68 -14.78
C THR A 72 8.35 -11.20 -16.10
N ILE A 73 9.58 -10.79 -16.45
CA ILE A 73 10.28 -11.27 -17.66
C ILE A 73 10.64 -12.76 -17.53
N THR A 74 11.08 -13.21 -16.35
CA THR A 74 11.88 -14.45 -16.22
C THR A 74 11.12 -15.74 -15.94
N LYS A 75 9.84 -15.75 -15.54
CA LYS A 75 8.95 -16.96 -15.49
C LYS A 75 7.60 -16.74 -14.75
N LEU A 76 7.35 -15.58 -14.14
CA LEU A 76 6.17 -15.33 -13.27
C LEU A 76 5.17 -14.31 -13.86
N LYS A 77 5.08 -14.23 -15.19
CA LYS A 77 4.39 -13.16 -15.96
C LYS A 77 3.10 -12.62 -15.33
N ASN A 78 2.17 -13.48 -14.93
CA ASN A 78 0.88 -13.05 -14.35
C ASN A 78 0.89 -12.96 -12.82
N LYS A 79 1.78 -13.67 -12.12
CA LYS A 79 1.77 -13.76 -10.65
C LYS A 79 2.39 -12.53 -9.99
N ALA A 80 3.35 -11.88 -10.65
CA ALA A 80 3.99 -10.66 -10.14
C ALA A 80 3.30 -9.36 -10.63
N LEU A 81 2.33 -9.48 -11.55
CA LEU A 81 1.68 -8.32 -12.19
C LEU A 81 0.87 -7.49 -11.19
N MET A 82 0.15 -8.15 -10.26
CA MET A 82 -0.61 -7.45 -9.21
C MET A 82 0.32 -6.66 -8.27
N LEU A 83 1.46 -7.24 -7.89
CA LEU A 83 2.49 -6.55 -7.10
C LEU A 83 3.08 -5.36 -7.84
N LEU A 84 3.30 -5.51 -9.15
CA LEU A 84 3.82 -4.43 -9.97
C LEU A 84 2.82 -3.27 -10.07
N ILE A 85 1.52 -3.55 -10.22
CA ILE A 85 0.46 -2.54 -10.19
C ILE A 85 0.45 -1.84 -8.83
N LEU A 86 0.40 -2.61 -7.72
CA LEU A 86 0.36 -2.04 -6.37
C LEU A 86 1.59 -1.15 -6.11
N ASN A 87 2.78 -1.63 -6.43
CA ASN A 87 4.01 -0.89 -6.23
C ASN A 87 4.08 0.38 -7.10
N SER A 88 3.58 0.31 -8.35
CA SER A 88 3.44 1.48 -9.22
C SER A 88 2.49 2.51 -8.61
N THR A 89 1.34 2.06 -8.09
CA THR A 89 0.39 2.98 -7.42
C THR A 89 1.00 3.60 -6.18
N SER A 90 1.73 2.84 -5.36
CA SER A 90 2.46 3.35 -4.19
C SER A 90 3.50 4.41 -4.59
N LEU A 91 4.28 4.18 -5.67
CA LEU A 91 5.24 5.15 -6.20
C LEU A 91 4.58 6.47 -6.63
N ILE A 92 3.49 6.38 -7.38
CA ILE A 92 2.73 7.56 -7.83
C ILE A 92 2.23 8.35 -6.62
N LEU A 93 1.69 7.66 -5.61
CA LEU A 93 1.11 8.31 -4.44
C LEU A 93 2.16 8.88 -3.47
N LEU A 94 3.31 8.21 -3.30
CA LEU A 94 4.43 8.69 -2.49
C LEU A 94 5.05 9.98 -3.05
N THR A 95 5.03 10.15 -4.37
CA THR A 95 5.59 11.33 -5.05
C THR A 95 4.57 12.47 -5.24
N ASN A 96 3.28 12.18 -5.05
CA ASN A 96 2.19 13.14 -5.24
C ASN A 96 1.93 13.97 -3.96
N LYS A 97 2.51 15.17 -3.90
CA LYS A 97 2.32 16.11 -2.76
C LYS A 97 0.83 16.43 -2.46
N PRO A 98 -0.04 16.74 -3.45
CA PRO A 98 -1.47 16.89 -3.21
C PRO A 98 -2.11 15.70 -2.50
N PHE A 99 -1.73 14.48 -2.88
CA PHE A 99 -2.25 13.26 -2.26
C PHE A 99 -1.80 13.11 -0.80
N LEU A 100 -0.51 13.33 -0.52
CA LEU A 100 0.01 13.33 0.86
C LEU A 100 -0.67 14.37 1.75
N ASN A 101 -1.23 15.42 1.14
CA ASN A 101 -1.96 16.45 1.85
C ASN A 101 -3.40 16.09 2.22
N LEU A 102 -3.97 15.00 1.67
CA LEU A 102 -5.26 14.49 2.08
C LEU A 102 -5.27 14.14 3.56
N LYS A 103 -6.42 14.34 4.23
CA LYS A 103 -6.58 14.06 5.66
C LYS A 103 -6.26 12.59 6.00
N ALA A 104 -6.68 11.66 5.16
CA ALA A 104 -6.38 10.23 5.31
C ALA A 104 -5.23 9.73 4.40
N GLY A 105 -4.44 10.62 3.79
CA GLY A 105 -3.42 10.25 2.78
C GLY A 105 -2.43 9.18 3.29
N TYR A 106 -1.89 9.37 4.49
CA TYR A 106 -0.98 8.39 5.11
C TYR A 106 -1.66 7.05 5.43
N PHE A 107 -2.95 7.04 5.82
CA PHE A 107 -3.69 5.81 6.05
C PHE A 107 -3.91 5.00 4.76
N ILE A 108 -4.08 5.69 3.64
CA ILE A 108 -4.17 5.04 2.32
C ILE A 108 -2.81 4.43 1.94
N LEU A 109 -1.69 5.14 2.17
CA LEU A 109 -0.35 4.59 1.96
C LEU A 109 -0.06 3.35 2.83
N ILE A 110 -0.45 3.39 4.11
CA ILE A 110 -0.33 2.24 5.01
C ILE A 110 -1.16 1.06 4.48
N SER A 111 -2.36 1.33 3.98
CA SER A 111 -3.25 0.29 3.45
C SER A 111 -2.70 -0.34 2.16
N LEU A 112 -2.05 0.45 1.30
CA LEU A 112 -1.33 -0.05 0.13
C LEU A 112 -0.11 -0.87 0.51
N ALA A 113 0.69 -0.42 1.49
CA ALA A 113 1.82 -1.21 1.98
C ALA A 113 1.38 -2.57 2.55
N LEU A 114 0.26 -2.59 3.31
CA LEU A 114 -0.34 -3.85 3.77
C LEU A 114 -0.81 -4.74 2.62
N ALA A 115 -1.42 -4.15 1.60
CA ALA A 115 -1.84 -4.86 0.40
C ALA A 115 -0.66 -5.50 -0.34
N GLU A 116 0.47 -4.78 -0.47
CA GLU A 116 1.71 -5.30 -1.05
C GLU A 116 2.26 -6.48 -0.23
N ILE A 117 2.34 -6.35 1.09
CA ILE A 117 2.79 -7.43 1.99
C ILE A 117 1.93 -8.69 1.82
N ILE A 118 0.61 -8.51 1.81
CA ILE A 118 -0.35 -9.60 1.60
C ILE A 118 -0.10 -10.30 0.26
N GLU A 119 0.12 -9.53 -0.81
CA GLU A 119 0.32 -10.09 -2.14
C GLU A 119 1.67 -10.81 -2.27
N ILE A 120 2.72 -10.32 -1.59
CA ILE A 120 4.00 -11.05 -1.45
C ILE A 120 3.78 -12.40 -0.76
N ILE A 121 3.02 -12.43 0.34
CA ILE A 121 2.70 -13.67 1.06
C ILE A 121 1.96 -14.65 0.14
N LYS A 122 0.95 -14.19 -0.61
CA LYS A 122 0.22 -15.03 -1.57
C LYS A 122 1.14 -15.56 -2.66
N LEU A 123 2.07 -14.75 -3.17
CA LEU A 123 3.05 -15.17 -4.16
C LEU A 123 3.95 -16.29 -3.60
N GLY A 124 4.41 -16.17 -2.36
CA GLY A 124 5.20 -17.20 -1.68
C GLY A 124 4.45 -18.52 -1.48
N ILE A 125 3.17 -18.46 -1.09
CA ILE A 125 2.33 -19.66 -0.91
C ILE A 125 2.08 -20.39 -2.24
N ASN A 126 1.92 -19.63 -3.32
CA ASN A 126 1.58 -20.12 -4.66
C ASN A 126 2.80 -20.30 -5.57
N PHE A 127 4.02 -20.20 -5.02
CA PHE A 127 5.24 -20.52 -5.74
C PHE A 127 5.29 -22.04 -6.01
N PRO A 128 5.56 -22.48 -7.26
CA PRO A 128 5.78 -23.88 -7.53
C PRO A 128 7.03 -24.32 -6.75
N LYS A 129 6.87 -25.28 -5.84
CA LYS A 129 8.03 -26.04 -5.35
C LYS A 129 8.39 -26.99 -6.49
N ASN A 130 9.61 -26.86 -7.03
CA ASN A 130 10.19 -27.87 -7.90
C ASN A 130 10.24 -29.21 -7.15
#